data_AF-A0A7S2JA60-F1
#
_entry.id   AF-A0A7S2JA60-F1
#
_cell.length_a   1.000
_cell.length_b   1.000
_cell.length_c   1.000
_cell.angle_alpha   90.00
_cell.angle_beta   90.00
_cell.angle_gamma   90.00
#
_symmetry.space_group_name_H-M   'P 1'
#
loop_
_entity.id
_entity.type
_entity.pdbx_description
1 polymer ?
#
loop_
_entity_poly.entity_id
_entity_poly.type
_entity_poly.pdbx_seq_one_letter_code
_entity_poly.pdbx_strand_id
1 'polypeptide(L)'
;RGDPEFVLEAVREYGLAIFDTSDERLRRDRHLVFEAVRRDGESLDFAHKALHADLALLPERVEENRIAGRGVVAPTLVVGSVARAPQGGIELEVTRLSGDVSKLELPEDATLGDVASWAVTRFGV
;
A
#
# COMPACT_ATOMS: atom_id res chain seq x y z
N ARG A 1 23.26 13.86 1.19
CA ARG A 1 22.45 13.27 0.10
C ARG A 1 21.16 12.82 0.76
N GLY A 2 20.03 13.45 0.43
CA GLY A 2 18.73 13.21 1.08
C GLY A 2 17.63 13.21 0.03
N ASP A 3 17.94 12.64 -1.14
CA ASP A 3 17.00 12.50 -2.25
C ASP A 3 16.12 11.27 -1.95
N PRO A 4 14.82 11.46 -1.67
CA PRO A 4 13.92 10.37 -1.29
C PRO A 4 13.81 9.28 -2.36
N GLU A 5 13.82 9.67 -3.64
CA GLU A 5 13.75 8.76 -4.77
C GLU A 5 15.02 7.90 -4.85
N PHE A 6 16.19 8.48 -4.64
CA PHE A 6 17.44 7.73 -4.59
C PHE A 6 17.47 6.71 -3.44
N VAL A 7 17.03 7.13 -2.25
CA VAL A 7 16.99 6.23 -1.08
C VAL A 7 15.97 5.12 -1.27
N LEU A 8 14.82 5.41 -1.88
CA LEU A 8 13.81 4.41 -2.20
C LEU A 8 14.34 3.36 -3.18
N GLU A 9 15.04 3.76 -4.23
CA GLU A 9 15.68 2.80 -5.15
C GLU A 9 16.74 1.95 -4.46
N ALA A 10 17.55 2.55 -3.59
CA ALA A 10 18.54 1.81 -2.79
C ALA A 10 17.88 0.80 -1.85
N VAL A 11 16.79 1.19 -1.16
CA VAL A 11 16.00 0.33 -0.27
C VAL A 11 15.37 -0.84 -1.02
N ARG A 12 14.88 -0.59 -2.25
CA ARG A 12 14.31 -1.64 -3.11
C ARG A 12 15.34 -2.70 -3.51
N GLU A 13 16.60 -2.32 -3.63
CA GLU A 13 17.69 -3.27 -3.92
C GLU A 13 18.19 -3.94 -2.62
N TYR A 14 18.40 -3.14 -1.57
CA TYR A 14 18.93 -3.51 -0.25
C TYR A 14 18.10 -2.87 0.87
N GLY A 15 17.28 -3.64 1.59
CA GLY A 15 16.35 -3.12 2.61
C GLY A 15 17.05 -2.28 3.69
N LEU A 16 18.22 -2.74 4.14
CA LEU A 16 19.05 -2.05 5.12
C LEU A 16 19.63 -0.70 4.66
N ALA A 17 19.48 -0.30 3.38
CA ALA A 17 19.90 1.01 2.91
C ALA A 17 19.21 2.18 3.65
N ILE A 18 18.07 1.91 4.31
CA ILE A 18 17.42 2.88 5.19
C ILE A 18 18.28 3.27 6.40
N PHE A 19 19.22 2.44 6.83
CA PHE A 19 20.19 2.78 7.89
C PHE A 19 21.19 3.85 7.42
N ASP A 20 21.63 3.82 6.16
CA ASP A 20 22.62 4.75 5.63
C ASP A 20 22.05 6.16 5.36
N THR A 21 20.72 6.33 5.47
CA THR A 21 20.13 7.67 5.37
C THR A 21 20.45 8.49 6.62
N SER A 22 20.95 9.71 6.40
CA SER A 22 21.18 10.70 7.45
C SER A 22 19.96 11.59 7.71
N ASP A 23 18.91 11.46 6.90
CA ASP A 23 17.67 12.21 7.05
C ASP A 23 16.65 11.44 7.90
N GLU A 24 16.43 11.89 9.13
CA GLU A 24 15.43 11.30 10.03
C GLU A 24 14.00 11.34 9.46
N ARG A 25 13.70 12.28 8.56
CA ARG A 25 12.38 12.36 7.91
C ARG A 25 12.11 11.12 7.07
N LEU A 26 13.13 10.59 6.42
CA LEU A 26 13.03 9.36 5.62
C LEU A 26 12.84 8.14 6.52
N ARG A 27 13.48 8.09 7.70
CA ARG A 27 13.23 7.03 8.70
C ARG A 27 11.85 7.13 9.37
N ARG A 28 11.19 8.28 9.27
CA ARG A 28 9.79 8.50 9.67
C ARG A 28 8.80 8.27 8.54
N ASP A 29 9.27 8.13 7.30
CA ASP A 29 8.42 7.85 6.16
C ASP A 29 7.96 6.39 6.24
N ARG A 30 6.70 6.23 6.62
CA ARG A 30 6.05 4.93 6.76
C ARG A 30 6.12 4.11 5.48
N HIS A 31 6.02 4.73 4.30
CA HIS A 31 6.04 4.03 3.02
C HIS A 31 7.46 3.52 2.71
N LEU A 32 8.48 4.36 2.94
CA LEU A 32 9.87 3.95 2.76
C LEU A 32 10.26 2.83 3.73
N VAL A 33 9.85 2.93 5.00
CA VAL A 33 10.09 1.89 6.01
C VAL A 33 9.37 0.59 5.64
N PHE A 34 8.13 0.67 5.15
CA PHE A 34 7.40 -0.51 4.67
C PHE A 34 8.14 -1.23 3.53
N GLU A 35 8.65 -0.48 2.55
CA GLU A 35 9.46 -1.05 1.47
C GLU A 35 10.76 -1.69 1.99
N ALA A 36 11.40 -1.06 2.98
CA ALA A 36 12.60 -1.57 3.63
C ALA A 36 12.34 -2.88 4.38
N VAL A 37 11.31 -2.92 5.22
CA VAL A 37 10.91 -4.12 5.99
C VAL A 37 10.53 -5.26 5.06
N ARG A 38 9.84 -4.97 3.95
CA ARG A 38 9.49 -6.01 2.98
C ARG A 38 10.72 -6.65 2.36
N ARG A 39 11.75 -5.85 2.13
CA ARG A 39 13.01 -6.35 1.56
C ARG A 39 13.84 -7.10 2.59
N ASP A 40 13.89 -6.58 3.81
CA ASP A 40 14.61 -7.13 4.94
C ASP A 40 13.87 -6.77 6.22
N GLY A 41 13.31 -7.77 6.91
CA GLY A 41 12.48 -7.58 8.10
C GLY A 41 13.18 -6.83 9.23
N GLU A 42 14.51 -6.94 9.31
CA GLU A 42 15.34 -6.25 10.31
C GLU A 42 15.39 -4.73 10.06
N SER A 43 14.94 -4.25 8.90
CA SER A 43 14.90 -2.82 8.59
C SER A 43 13.98 -2.01 9.52
N LEU A 44 13.02 -2.66 10.19
CA LEU A 44 12.13 -1.99 11.15
C LEU A 44 12.91 -1.43 12.35
N ASP A 45 14.00 -2.08 12.75
CA ASP A 45 14.83 -1.65 13.89
C ASP A 45 15.53 -0.30 13.63
N PHE A 46 15.68 0.06 12.37
CA PHE A 46 16.28 1.33 11.93
C PHE A 46 15.25 2.42 11.64
N ALA A 47 13.95 2.08 11.69
CA ALA A 47 12.88 3.04 11.55
C ALA A 47 12.83 4.00 12.74
N HIS A 48 12.09 5.09 12.58
CA HIS A 48 11.81 5.95 13.71
C HIS A 48 10.91 5.23 14.72
N LYS A 49 11.23 5.31 16.02
CA LYS A 49 10.48 4.69 17.13
C LYS A 49 8.95 4.83 17.10
N ALA A 50 8.43 5.90 16.50
CA ALA A 50 6.99 6.11 16.34
C ALA A 50 6.32 5.07 15.43
N LEU A 51 7.08 4.44 14.55
CA LEU A 51 6.62 3.43 13.59
C LEU A 51 6.72 2.00 14.14
N HIS A 52 7.43 1.77 15.24
CA HIS A 52 7.57 0.41 15.83
C HIS A 52 6.24 -0.12 16.37
N ALA A 53 5.29 0.77 16.66
CA ALA A 53 3.94 0.40 17.09
C ALA A 53 2.98 0.10 15.92
N ASP A 54 3.40 0.32 14.66
CA ASP A 54 2.57 0.06 13.50
C ASP A 54 2.60 -1.44 13.15
N LEU A 55 1.49 -2.12 13.45
CA LEU A 55 1.32 -3.55 13.19
C LEU A 55 1.45 -3.90 11.70
N ALA A 56 1.14 -2.97 10.79
CA ALA A 56 1.25 -3.20 9.35
C ALA A 56 2.71 -3.17 8.86
N LEU A 57 3.65 -2.72 9.69
CA LEU A 57 5.09 -2.76 9.43
C LEU A 57 5.77 -3.98 10.05
N LEU A 58 5.04 -4.88 10.72
CA LEU A 58 5.65 -6.10 11.26
C LEU A 58 6.10 -7.02 10.12
N PRO A 59 7.32 -7.60 10.16
CA PRO A 59 7.84 -8.44 9.10
C PRO A 59 6.88 -9.54 8.65
N GLU A 60 6.22 -10.21 9.59
CA GLU A 60 5.27 -11.30 9.29
C GLU A 60 4.02 -10.82 8.55
N ARG A 61 3.60 -9.58 8.79
CA ARG A 61 2.46 -8.95 8.10
C ARG A 61 2.87 -8.40 6.74
N VAL A 62 4.07 -7.85 6.65
CA VAL A 62 4.62 -7.27 5.43
C VAL A 62 4.96 -8.37 4.41
N GLU A 63 5.48 -9.52 4.86
CA GLU A 63 5.74 -10.69 4.01
C GLU A 63 4.44 -11.27 3.41
N GLU A 64 3.37 -11.31 4.21
CA GLU A 64 2.04 -11.73 3.75
C GLU A 64 1.36 -10.68 2.84
N ASN A 65 1.90 -9.45 2.77
CA ASN A 65 1.35 -8.38 1.96
C ASN A 65 1.71 -8.58 0.47
N ARG A 66 0.77 -9.18 -0.27
CA ARG A 66 0.89 -9.46 -1.71
C ARG A 66 0.79 -8.23 -2.62
N ILE A 67 0.54 -7.03 -2.08
CA ILE A 67 0.16 -5.86 -2.90
C ILE A 67 1.36 -5.22 -3.61
N ALA A 68 2.61 -5.49 -3.21
CA ALA A 68 3.72 -4.71 -3.77
C ALA A 68 5.04 -5.47 -3.97
N GLY A 69 5.06 -6.76 -4.30
CA GLY A 69 6.33 -7.49 -4.56
C GLY A 69 7.30 -6.77 -5.53
N ARG A 70 8.58 -7.18 -5.58
CA ARG A 70 9.58 -6.55 -6.49
C ARG A 70 9.12 -6.64 -7.96
N GLY A 71 9.01 -5.49 -8.65
CA GLY A 71 8.43 -5.41 -10.02
C GLY A 71 6.89 -5.30 -10.08
N VAL A 72 6.29 -5.34 -8.89
CA VAL A 72 4.91 -5.08 -8.46
C VAL A 72 4.34 -3.70 -8.82
N VAL A 73 3.92 -3.39 -10.04
CA VAL A 73 3.08 -2.19 -10.23
C VAL A 73 1.72 -2.49 -9.62
N ALA A 74 1.54 -2.13 -8.36
CA ALA A 74 0.26 -2.26 -7.67
C ALA A 74 -0.75 -1.38 -8.39
N PRO A 75 -1.79 -1.98 -9.00
CA PRO A 75 -2.82 -1.23 -9.68
C PRO A 75 -3.58 -0.42 -8.63
N THR A 76 -3.31 0.88 -8.60
CA THR A 76 -3.91 1.79 -7.64
C THR A 76 -5.31 2.16 -8.11
N LEU A 77 -6.27 1.89 -7.24
CA LEU A 77 -7.68 2.22 -7.43
C LEU A 77 -8.09 3.19 -6.35
N VAL A 78 -8.82 4.22 -6.74
CA VAL A 78 -9.39 5.20 -5.84
C VAL A 78 -10.88 4.90 -5.71
N VAL A 79 -11.36 4.68 -4.50
CA VAL A 79 -12.80 4.68 -4.22
C VAL A 79 -13.18 6.15 -4.01
N GLY A 80 -13.76 6.78 -5.03
CA GLY A 80 -14.05 8.21 -5.07
C GLY A 80 -15.33 8.59 -4.35
N SER A 81 -16.36 7.73 -4.41
CA SER A 81 -17.61 7.95 -3.67
C SER A 81 -18.16 6.64 -3.12
N VAL A 82 -18.79 6.73 -1.95
CA VAL A 82 -19.48 5.63 -1.27
C VAL A 82 -20.86 6.12 -0.89
N ALA A 83 -21.91 5.50 -1.45
CA ALA A 83 -23.30 5.84 -1.19
C ALA A 83 -24.11 4.59 -0.83
N ARG A 84 -25.24 4.77 -0.16
CA ARG A 84 -26.23 3.69 -0.02
C ARG A 84 -27.07 3.61 -1.29
N ALA A 85 -27.15 2.40 -1.85
CA ALA A 85 -28.01 2.14 -3.01
C ALA A 85 -29.49 2.25 -2.61
N PRO A 86 -30.39 2.71 -3.51
CA PRO A 86 -31.82 2.86 -3.22
C PRO A 86 -32.53 1.55 -2.81
N GLN A 87 -31.97 0.39 -3.16
CA GLN A 87 -32.57 -0.93 -2.97
C GLN A 87 -32.02 -1.67 -1.73
N GLY A 88 -31.16 -1.03 -0.93
CA GLY A 88 -30.41 -1.67 0.15
C GLY A 88 -29.10 -2.26 -0.38
N GLY A 89 -28.00 -1.56 -0.16
CA GLY A 89 -26.68 -1.91 -0.68
C GLY A 89 -25.72 -0.72 -0.61
N ILE A 90 -24.50 -0.92 -1.11
CA ILE A 90 -23.45 0.09 -1.21
C ILE A 90 -23.15 0.33 -2.69
N GLU A 91 -23.27 1.57 -3.15
CA GLU A 91 -22.79 2.01 -4.45
C GLU A 91 -21.40 2.66 -4.26
N LEU A 92 -20.43 2.18 -5.03
CA LEU A 92 -19.06 2.67 -5.05
C LEU A 92 -18.72 3.20 -6.43
N GLU A 93 -18.06 4.35 -6.47
CA GLU A 93 -17.37 4.81 -7.67
C GLU A 93 -15.89 4.50 -7.54
N VAL A 94 -15.38 3.62 -8.41
CA VAL A 94 -13.98 3.20 -8.41
C VAL A 94 -13.28 3.74 -9.65
N THR A 95 -12.22 4.49 -9.43
CA THR A 95 -11.45 5.19 -10.46
C THR A 95 -10.02 4.64 -10.51
N ARG A 96 -9.55 4.29 -11.70
CA ARG A 96 -8.11 4.05 -11.93
C ARG A 96 -7.35 5.38 -11.99
N LEU A 97 -6.05 5.35 -11.72
CA LEU A 97 -5.16 6.49 -12.00
C LEU A 97 -5.12 6.90 -13.48
N SER A 98 -5.51 6.02 -14.41
CA SER A 98 -5.70 6.37 -15.83
C SER A 98 -6.90 7.31 -16.08
N GLY A 99 -7.75 7.53 -15.07
CA GLY A 99 -9.00 8.28 -15.19
C GLY A 99 -10.22 7.40 -15.53
N ASP A 100 -10.02 6.10 -15.74
CA ASP A 100 -11.13 5.17 -16.01
C ASP A 100 -12.01 5.02 -14.75
N VAL A 101 -13.28 5.39 -14.88
CA VAL A 101 -14.27 5.29 -13.81
C VAL A 101 -15.18 4.08 -14.03
N SER A 102 -15.49 3.35 -12.96
CA SER A 102 -16.52 2.30 -12.98
C SER A 102 -17.32 2.32 -11.70
N LYS A 103 -18.63 2.13 -11.86
CA LYS A 103 -19.57 1.98 -10.76
C LYS A 103 -19.66 0.51 -10.33
N LEU A 104 -19.71 0.30 -9.03
CA LEU A 104 -19.85 -0.99 -8.39
C LEU A 104 -21.00 -0.92 -7.39
N GLU A 105 -22.00 -1.79 -7.56
CA GLU A 105 -23.05 -2.00 -6.57
C GLU A 105 -22.79 -3.30 -5.83
N LEU A 106 -22.78 -3.20 -4.50
CA LEU A 106 -22.53 -4.30 -3.59
C LEU A 106 -23.69 -4.45 -2.59
N PRO A 107 -23.95 -5.66 -2.09
CA PRO A 107 -24.89 -5.86 -1.00
C PRO A 107 -24.40 -5.20 0.31
N GLU A 108 -25.30 -4.99 1.28
CA GLU A 108 -24.97 -4.29 2.53
C GLU A 108 -23.93 -5.02 3.40
N ASP A 109 -23.78 -6.33 3.23
CA ASP A 109 -22.82 -7.18 3.93
C ASP A 109 -21.47 -7.33 3.21
N ALA A 110 -21.28 -6.61 2.09
CA ALA A 110 -20.06 -6.70 1.33
C ALA A 110 -18.84 -6.16 2.09
N THR A 111 -17.71 -6.81 1.86
CA THR A 111 -16.43 -6.52 2.49
C THR A 111 -15.48 -5.81 1.54
N LEU A 112 -14.38 -5.26 2.09
CA LEU A 112 -13.27 -4.74 1.28
C LEU A 112 -12.67 -5.82 0.36
N GLY A 113 -12.76 -7.11 0.72
CA GLY A 113 -12.32 -8.22 -0.11
C GLY A 113 -13.17 -8.40 -1.37
N ASP A 114 -14.47 -8.11 -1.28
CA ASP A 114 -15.39 -8.18 -2.42
C ASP A 114 -15.12 -7.05 -3.42
N VAL A 115 -14.84 -5.84 -2.90
CA VAL A 115 -14.39 -4.70 -3.71
C VAL A 115 -13.09 -5.04 -4.45
N ALA A 116 -12.12 -5.64 -3.76
CA ALA A 116 -10.84 -6.03 -4.37
C ALA A 116 -11.03 -7.12 -5.44
N SER A 117 -11.86 -8.13 -5.18
CA SER A 117 -12.14 -9.22 -6.13
C SER A 117 -12.85 -8.72 -7.38
N TRP A 118 -13.81 -7.81 -7.21
CA TRP A 118 -14.45 -7.12 -8.33
C TRP A 118 -13.45 -6.30 -9.15
N ALA A 119 -12.59 -5.56 -8.47
CA ALA A 119 -11.58 -4.72 -9.11
C ALA A 119 -10.63 -5.54 -9.99
N VAL A 120 -10.09 -6.64 -9.48
CA VAL A 120 -9.26 -7.61 -10.23
C VAL A 120 -9.99 -8.07 -11.50
N THR A 121 -11.24 -8.50 -11.35
CA THR A 121 -12.06 -9.01 -12.47
C THR A 121 -12.36 -7.93 -13.51
N ARG A 122 -12.72 -6.72 -13.06
CA ARG A 122 -13.18 -5.62 -13.92
C ARG A 122 -12.04 -4.95 -14.65
N PHE A 123 -10.88 -4.88 -14.01
CA PHE A 123 -9.75 -4.10 -14.46
C PHE A 123 -8.57 -4.93 -14.99
N GLY A 124 -8.61 -6.26 -14.82
CA GLY A 124 -7.55 -7.16 -15.28
C GLY A 124 -6.23 -6.89 -14.57
N VAL A 125 -6.34 -6.62 -13.27
CA VAL A 125 -5.28 -6.13 -12.38
C VAL A 125 -4.89 -7.16 -11.34
#